data_AF-A0A355S663-F1
#
_entry.id   AF-A0A355S663-F1
#
_cell.length_a   1.000
_cell.length_b   1.000
_cell.length_c   1.000
_cell.angle_alpha   90.00
_cell.angle_beta   90.00
_cell.angle_gamma   90.00
#
_symmetry.space_group_name_H-M   'P 1'
#
loop_
_entity.id
_entity.type
_entity.pdbx_description
1 polymer ?
#
loop_
_entity_poly.entity_id
_entity_poly.type
_entity_poly.pdbx_seq_one_letter_code
_entity_poly.pdbx_strand_id
1 'polypeptide(L)'
;MQAPPSAPDSTGHFGRFGGMFVPETLMAPLEELAEEYKRARTDEEFQRELDGLLSDYCGRPTPLYYAERWSELMGGAKVYLKREDLLHTGAHKINNAIGQALLARRLGKRRIIAETGAGQHGVATATVCARFGLDCTVYMGKVDMERQAPNVRRMELLGAKVVPVTAGQATLKEAVSEAMRDWTASVENTHYIIGSALGSHPFPMMVRDFHKVIGVEAREQVLKQEGRLPSLLVACVGGGSNAIGLFHPFLDDTSVRMVGVEAGGDGIMPKRHAARFQGGKLGVLQGTKTWLLVDDDGQN
;
A
#
# COMPACT_ATOMS: atom_id res chain seq x y z
N MET A 1 -27.03 7.98 -1.52
CA MET A 1 -26.14 7.01 -2.17
C MET A 1 -25.97 5.85 -1.20
N GLN A 2 -26.15 4.60 -1.63
CA GLN A 2 -25.83 3.44 -0.78
C GLN A 2 -24.35 3.51 -0.37
N ALA A 3 -24.02 3.14 0.86
CA ALA A 3 -22.64 3.02 1.29
C ALA A 3 -21.92 2.06 0.32
N PRO A 4 -20.74 2.43 -0.22
CA PRO A 4 -20.00 1.55 -1.10
C PRO A 4 -19.66 0.25 -0.34
N PRO A 5 -19.72 -0.91 -0.99
CA PRO A 5 -19.48 -2.18 -0.32
C PRO A 5 -18.05 -2.23 0.23
N SER A 6 -17.88 -2.80 1.43
CA SER A 6 -16.55 -2.97 2.07
C SER A 6 -15.69 -4.03 1.39
N ALA A 7 -16.23 -4.79 0.44
CA ALA A 7 -15.53 -5.76 -0.40
C ALA A 7 -15.86 -5.50 -1.88
N PRO A 8 -14.96 -5.85 -2.81
CA PRO A 8 -15.27 -5.75 -4.23
C PRO A 8 -16.28 -6.83 -4.64
N ASP A 9 -16.95 -6.63 -5.76
CA ASP A 9 -17.66 -7.72 -6.44
C ASP A 9 -16.70 -8.75 -7.05
N SER A 10 -17.24 -9.81 -7.66
CA SER A 10 -16.44 -10.88 -8.27
C SER A 10 -15.56 -10.43 -9.44
N THR A 11 -15.81 -9.25 -10.00
CA THR A 11 -15.00 -8.64 -11.07
C THR A 11 -13.97 -7.65 -10.53
N GLY A 12 -13.88 -7.51 -9.20
CA GLY A 12 -12.92 -6.64 -8.54
C GLY A 12 -13.37 -5.19 -8.42
N HIS A 13 -14.66 -4.88 -8.62
CA HIS A 13 -15.15 -3.50 -8.55
C HIS A 13 -15.72 -3.14 -7.18
N PHE A 14 -15.36 -1.95 -6.70
CA PHE A 14 -16.00 -1.25 -5.59
C PHE A 14 -16.96 -0.20 -6.17
N GLY A 15 -18.20 -0.62 -6.45
CA GLY A 15 -19.13 0.19 -7.23
C GLY A 15 -18.57 0.46 -8.63
N ARG A 16 -18.20 1.71 -8.93
CA ARG A 16 -17.65 2.09 -10.25
C ARG A 16 -16.13 2.11 -10.35
N PHE A 17 -15.44 1.82 -9.24
CA PHE A 17 -13.97 1.86 -9.12
C PHE A 17 -13.39 0.45 -9.07
N GLY A 18 -12.09 0.29 -9.31
CA GLY A 18 -11.42 -1.02 -9.25
C GLY A 18 -11.39 -1.72 -10.61
N GLY A 19 -11.64 -3.02 -10.61
CA GLY A 19 -11.61 -3.88 -11.79
C GLY A 19 -10.24 -4.47 -12.11
N MET A 20 -10.13 -5.12 -13.27
CA MET A 20 -8.94 -5.81 -13.76
C MET A 20 -8.66 -5.37 -15.21
N PHE A 21 -8.05 -4.19 -15.36
CA PHE A 21 -7.77 -3.58 -16.67
C PHE A 21 -6.32 -3.84 -17.12
N VAL A 22 -5.97 -5.10 -17.31
CA VAL A 22 -4.60 -5.54 -17.67
C VAL A 22 -4.59 -6.26 -19.02
N PRO A 23 -3.41 -6.46 -19.65
CA PRO A 23 -3.29 -7.33 -20.80
C PRO A 23 -3.72 -8.77 -20.48
N GLU A 24 -4.24 -9.49 -21.47
CA GLU A 24 -4.69 -10.88 -21.35
C GLU A 24 -3.65 -11.80 -20.70
N THR A 25 -2.37 -11.57 -21.00
CA THR A 25 -1.23 -12.32 -20.45
C THR A 25 -1.10 -12.24 -18.92
N LEU A 26 -1.72 -11.25 -18.28
CA LEU A 26 -1.73 -11.10 -16.81
C LEU A 26 -3.03 -11.57 -16.16
N MET A 27 -4.05 -11.97 -16.94
CA MET A 27 -5.34 -12.42 -16.39
C MET A 27 -5.17 -13.69 -15.55
N ALA A 28 -4.64 -14.77 -16.13
CA ALA A 28 -4.45 -16.04 -15.41
C ALA A 28 -3.56 -15.92 -14.15
N PRO A 29 -2.42 -15.20 -14.19
CA PRO A 29 -1.62 -14.94 -12.98
C PRO A 29 -2.36 -14.16 -11.88
N LEU A 30 -3.22 -13.20 -12.24
CA LEU A 30 -4.02 -12.45 -11.27
C LEU A 30 -5.14 -13.30 -10.67
N GLU A 31 -5.75 -14.17 -11.47
CA GLU A 31 -6.74 -15.14 -11.00
C GLU A 31 -6.12 -16.17 -10.06
N GLU A 32 -4.92 -16.70 -10.40
CA GLU A 32 -4.14 -17.59 -9.53
C GLU A 32 -3.84 -16.91 -8.18
N LEU A 33 -3.38 -15.65 -8.21
CA LEU A 33 -3.14 -14.87 -7.01
C LEU A 33 -4.42 -14.63 -6.20
N ALA A 34 -5.54 -14.35 -6.86
CA ALA A 34 -6.82 -14.10 -6.20
C ALA A 34 -7.33 -15.35 -5.48
N GLU A 35 -7.27 -16.52 -6.12
CA GLU A 35 -7.68 -17.79 -5.52
C GLU A 35 -6.72 -18.21 -4.41
N GLU A 36 -5.41 -18.04 -4.57
CA GLU A 36 -4.45 -18.34 -3.50
C GLU A 36 -4.64 -17.42 -2.30
N TYR A 37 -4.84 -16.12 -2.52
CA TYR A 37 -5.14 -15.19 -1.45
C TYR A 37 -6.44 -15.56 -0.72
N LYS A 38 -7.48 -15.98 -1.47
CA LYS A 38 -8.75 -16.43 -0.92
C LYS A 38 -8.61 -17.69 -0.07
N ARG A 39 -7.71 -18.61 -0.40
CA ARG A 39 -7.36 -19.76 0.46
C ARG A 39 -6.61 -19.29 1.71
N ALA A 40 -5.57 -18.48 1.53
CA ALA A 40 -4.70 -18.01 2.61
C ALA A 40 -5.42 -17.20 3.69
N ARG A 41 -6.43 -16.39 3.33
CA ARG A 41 -7.22 -15.59 4.29
C ARG A 41 -8.04 -16.42 5.28
N THR A 42 -8.30 -17.69 4.99
CA THR A 42 -9.05 -18.61 5.88
C THR A 42 -8.19 -19.75 6.40
N ASP A 43 -6.91 -19.78 6.04
CA ASP A 43 -5.97 -20.83 6.42
C ASP A 43 -5.29 -20.46 7.75
N GLU A 44 -5.56 -21.24 8.79
CA GLU A 44 -5.03 -21.02 10.15
C GLU A 44 -3.49 -21.06 10.22
N GLU A 45 -2.84 -21.87 9.39
CA GLU A 45 -1.38 -21.97 9.39
C GLU A 45 -0.76 -20.68 8.83
N PHE A 46 -1.34 -20.15 7.75
CA PHE A 46 -0.90 -18.88 7.17
C PHE A 46 -1.16 -17.71 8.10
N GLN A 47 -2.34 -17.64 8.73
CA GLN A 47 -2.62 -16.58 9.70
C GLN A 47 -1.64 -16.65 10.88
N ARG A 48 -1.34 -17.85 11.38
CA ARG A 48 -0.36 -18.04 12.46
C ARG A 48 1.06 -17.62 12.06
N GLU A 49 1.51 -17.97 10.86
CA GLU A 49 2.83 -17.55 10.36
C GLU A 49 2.87 -16.03 10.17
N LEU A 50 1.83 -15.43 9.57
CA LEU A 50 1.72 -14.00 9.36
C LEU A 50 1.72 -13.25 10.71
N ASP A 51 0.88 -13.65 11.66
CA ASP A 51 0.77 -13.01 12.97
C ASP A 51 2.07 -13.15 13.78
N GLY A 52 2.69 -14.33 13.74
CA GLY A 52 3.99 -14.56 14.38
C GLY A 52 5.08 -13.64 13.80
N LEU A 53 5.11 -13.47 12.48
CA LEU A 53 6.06 -12.53 11.84
C LEU A 53 5.73 -11.07 12.13
N LEU A 54 4.45 -10.69 12.13
CA LEU A 54 4.04 -9.33 12.48
C LEU A 54 4.44 -8.98 13.92
N SER A 55 4.26 -9.91 14.85
CA SER A 55 4.69 -9.77 16.25
C SER A 55 6.22 -9.74 16.35
N ASP A 56 6.88 -10.84 16.03
CA ASP A 56 8.24 -11.12 16.47
C ASP A 56 9.30 -10.50 15.55
N TYR A 57 8.96 -10.28 14.28
CA TYR A 57 9.87 -9.72 13.28
C TYR A 57 9.55 -8.26 12.95
N CYS A 58 8.28 -7.91 12.77
CA CYS A 58 7.88 -6.54 12.44
C CYS A 58 7.75 -5.63 13.67
N GLY A 59 7.48 -6.18 14.86
CA GLY A 59 7.34 -5.42 16.10
C GLY A 59 5.92 -4.90 16.38
N ARG A 60 4.88 -5.63 15.94
CA ARG A 60 3.48 -5.33 16.27
C ARG A 60 3.12 -5.84 17.68
N PRO A 61 2.14 -5.23 18.37
CA PRO A 61 1.37 -4.05 17.96
C PRO A 61 2.17 -2.75 18.07
N THR A 62 1.90 -1.79 17.18
CA THR A 62 2.51 -0.45 17.30
C THR A 62 1.76 0.39 18.34
N PRO A 63 2.42 1.25 19.12
CA PRO A 63 1.74 2.09 20.12
C PRO A 63 0.73 3.09 19.52
N LEU A 64 -0.30 3.42 20.30
CA LEU A 64 -1.12 4.62 20.11
C LEU A 64 -0.69 5.65 21.15
N TYR A 65 -0.01 6.72 20.71
CA TYR A 65 0.64 7.70 21.58
C TYR A 65 -0.20 8.97 21.70
N TYR A 66 -0.52 9.37 22.94
CA TYR A 66 -1.15 10.67 23.21
C TYR A 66 -0.13 11.80 23.04
N ALA A 67 -0.36 12.67 22.05
CA ALA A 67 0.51 13.80 21.74
C ALA A 67 0.01 15.06 22.45
N GLU A 68 0.34 15.18 23.74
CA GLU A 68 -0.08 16.26 24.63
C GLU A 68 0.23 17.66 24.08
N ARG A 69 1.45 17.91 23.60
CA ARG A 69 1.84 19.21 23.00
C ARG A 69 1.03 19.56 21.76
N TRP A 70 0.70 18.58 20.92
CA TRP A 70 -0.15 18.82 19.76
C TRP A 70 -1.60 19.09 20.18
N SER A 71 -2.05 18.44 21.24
CA SER A 71 -3.40 18.64 21.78
C SER A 71 -3.58 20.06 22.33
N GLU A 72 -2.57 20.60 23.01
CA GLU A 72 -2.52 21.99 23.46
C GLU A 72 -2.58 22.97 22.28
N LEU A 73 -1.74 22.76 21.26
CA LEU A 73 -1.70 23.61 20.06
C LEU A 73 -3.01 23.59 19.25
N MET A 74 -3.77 22.50 19.33
CA MET A 74 -5.05 22.32 18.62
C MET A 74 -6.26 22.77 19.45
N GLY A 75 -6.06 23.59 20.49
CA GLY A 75 -7.14 24.16 21.28
C GLY A 75 -7.87 23.15 22.16
N GLY A 76 -7.18 22.09 22.61
CA GLY A 76 -7.71 21.08 23.54
C GLY A 76 -8.27 19.82 22.87
N ALA A 77 -8.25 19.73 21.54
CA ALA A 77 -8.54 18.47 20.86
C ALA A 77 -7.47 17.41 21.18
N LYS A 78 -7.88 16.24 21.70
CA LYS A 78 -6.93 15.16 22.00
C LYS A 78 -6.37 14.55 20.71
N VAL A 79 -5.06 14.68 20.51
CA VAL A 79 -4.34 14.14 19.34
C VAL A 79 -3.65 12.84 19.72
N TYR A 80 -3.96 11.78 18.98
CA TYR A 80 -3.33 10.47 19.10
C TYR A 80 -2.57 10.11 17.83
N LEU A 81 -1.34 9.60 17.98
CA LEU A 81 -0.49 9.16 16.88
C LEU A 81 -0.41 7.63 16.89
N LYS A 82 -0.92 6.98 15.84
CA LYS A 82 -0.71 5.54 15.62
C LYS A 82 0.69 5.33 15.05
N ARG A 83 1.58 4.76 15.86
CA ARG A 83 3.04 4.80 15.68
C ARG A 83 3.59 3.76 14.69
N GLU A 84 3.07 3.74 13.46
CA GLU A 84 3.59 2.88 12.38
C GLU A 84 5.04 3.25 11.97
N ASP A 85 5.54 4.40 12.41
CA ASP A 85 6.95 4.80 12.27
C ASP A 85 7.92 3.92 13.08
N LEU A 86 7.44 3.26 14.15
CA LEU A 86 8.24 2.37 15.00
C LEU A 86 8.31 0.94 14.47
N LEU A 87 7.52 0.63 13.44
CA LEU A 87 7.49 -0.70 12.86
C LEU A 87 8.82 -1.00 12.16
N HIS A 88 9.25 -2.27 12.11
CA HIS A 88 10.48 -2.64 11.40
C HIS A 88 10.47 -2.07 9.97
N THR A 89 11.62 -1.60 9.49
CA THR A 89 11.83 -0.77 8.27
C THR A 89 11.36 0.68 8.34
N GLY A 90 10.63 1.09 9.39
CA GLY A 90 10.30 2.48 9.70
C GLY A 90 9.01 3.01 9.07
N ALA A 91 8.16 2.13 8.54
CA ALA A 91 6.88 2.51 7.95
C ALA A 91 5.88 1.34 7.92
N HIS A 92 4.60 1.66 7.71
CA HIS A 92 3.51 0.69 7.59
C HIS A 92 3.70 -0.34 6.47
N LYS A 93 4.58 -0.08 5.49
CA LYS A 93 4.74 -0.87 4.25
C LYS A 93 5.11 -2.34 4.50
N ILE A 94 5.83 -2.64 5.57
CA ILE A 94 6.24 -4.03 5.86
C ILE A 94 5.04 -4.95 6.14
N ASN A 95 3.92 -4.42 6.66
CA ASN A 95 2.69 -5.20 6.86
C ASN A 95 2.24 -5.88 5.55
N ASN A 96 2.26 -5.12 4.45
CA ASN A 96 1.90 -5.61 3.12
C ASN A 96 3.00 -6.48 2.51
N ALA A 97 4.26 -6.06 2.61
CA ALA A 97 5.37 -6.78 2.02
C ALA A 97 5.49 -8.22 2.56
N ILE A 98 5.31 -8.41 3.87
CA ILE A 98 5.41 -9.73 4.49
C ILE A 98 4.25 -10.65 4.08
N GLY A 99 3.02 -10.13 4.08
CA GLY A 99 1.84 -10.90 3.63
C GLY A 99 1.96 -11.35 2.17
N GLN A 100 2.40 -10.46 1.28
CA GLN A 100 2.61 -10.81 -0.12
C GLN A 100 3.81 -11.73 -0.35
N ALA A 101 4.89 -11.61 0.43
CA ALA A 101 6.02 -12.54 0.33
C ALA A 101 5.63 -13.96 0.77
N LEU A 102 4.78 -14.11 1.79
CA LEU A 102 4.22 -15.40 2.17
C LEU A 102 3.35 -16.00 1.05
N LEU A 103 2.51 -15.18 0.39
CA LEU A 103 1.74 -15.63 -0.77
C LEU A 103 2.65 -16.05 -1.93
N ALA A 104 3.70 -15.28 -2.23
CA ALA A 104 4.66 -15.62 -3.27
C ALA A 104 5.31 -17.00 -3.00
N ARG A 105 5.64 -17.30 -1.74
CA ARG A 105 6.16 -18.62 -1.33
C ARG A 105 5.14 -19.74 -1.55
N ARG A 106 3.86 -19.52 -1.21
CA ARG A 106 2.78 -20.50 -1.46
C ARG A 106 2.55 -20.75 -2.95
N LEU A 107 2.68 -19.72 -3.76
CA LEU A 107 2.64 -19.78 -5.22
C LEU A 107 3.92 -20.36 -5.85
N GLY A 108 4.92 -20.75 -5.05
CA GLY A 108 6.18 -21.30 -5.53
C GLY A 108 7.09 -20.29 -6.28
N LYS A 109 6.81 -18.99 -6.19
CA LYS A 109 7.57 -17.94 -6.86
C LYS A 109 8.89 -17.71 -6.12
N ARG A 110 10.00 -17.68 -6.87
CA ARG A 110 11.35 -17.50 -6.29
C ARG A 110 11.90 -16.09 -6.46
N ARG A 111 11.28 -15.31 -7.34
CA ARG A 111 11.68 -13.94 -7.65
C ARG A 111 10.56 -12.97 -7.28
N ILE A 112 10.95 -11.86 -6.68
CA ILE A 112 10.10 -10.74 -6.33
C ILE A 112 10.53 -9.52 -7.14
N ILE A 113 9.54 -8.82 -7.67
CA ILE A 113 9.71 -7.46 -8.16
C ILE A 113 8.84 -6.49 -7.38
N ALA A 114 9.27 -5.24 -7.32
CA ALA A 114 8.50 -4.14 -6.76
C ALA A 114 8.89 -2.81 -7.42
N GLU A 115 8.03 -1.81 -7.26
CA GLU A 115 8.27 -0.42 -7.63
C GLU A 115 8.57 0.43 -6.38
N THR A 116 9.27 1.55 -6.51
CA THR A 116 9.32 2.50 -5.40
C THR A 116 9.58 3.94 -5.85
N GLY A 117 9.07 4.89 -5.07
CA GLY A 117 9.30 6.33 -5.22
C GLY A 117 10.13 6.84 -4.05
N ALA A 118 9.52 7.04 -2.88
CA ALA A 118 10.25 7.43 -1.66
C ALA A 118 11.25 6.37 -1.13
N GLY A 119 11.25 5.15 -1.67
CA GLY A 119 12.15 4.06 -1.27
C GLY A 119 11.62 3.16 -0.15
N GLN A 120 10.67 3.61 0.67
CA GLN A 120 10.16 2.82 1.81
C GLN A 120 9.53 1.47 1.42
N HIS A 121 8.79 1.43 0.29
CA HIS A 121 8.27 0.15 -0.21
C HIS A 121 9.38 -0.78 -0.68
N GLY A 122 10.36 -0.23 -1.41
CA GLY A 122 11.49 -1.01 -1.89
C GLY A 122 12.34 -1.58 -0.75
N VAL A 123 12.57 -0.79 0.31
CA VAL A 123 13.25 -1.26 1.53
C VAL A 123 12.45 -2.38 2.20
N ALA A 124 11.14 -2.20 2.40
CA ALA A 124 10.29 -3.24 2.99
C ALA A 124 10.30 -4.53 2.17
N THR A 125 10.17 -4.44 0.84
CA THR A 125 10.25 -5.59 -0.07
C THR A 125 11.63 -6.26 -0.02
N ALA A 126 12.72 -5.50 -0.08
CA ALA A 126 14.07 -6.04 0.01
C ALA A 126 14.31 -6.76 1.36
N THR A 127 13.82 -6.19 2.46
CA THR A 127 13.92 -6.79 3.80
C THR A 127 13.23 -8.15 3.86
N VAL A 128 11.98 -8.26 3.39
CA VAL A 128 11.26 -9.54 3.43
C VAL A 128 11.86 -10.56 2.45
N CYS A 129 12.36 -10.12 1.29
CA CYS A 129 13.05 -11.01 0.35
C CYS A 129 14.33 -11.58 0.97
N ALA A 130 15.14 -10.74 1.61
CA ALA A 130 16.34 -11.19 2.33
C ALA A 130 16.00 -12.20 3.44
N ARG A 131 14.90 -11.97 4.17
CA ARG A 131 14.42 -12.88 5.24
C ARG A 131 14.00 -14.25 4.71
N PHE A 132 13.38 -14.30 3.53
CA PHE A 132 12.85 -15.53 2.93
C PHE A 132 13.77 -16.18 1.89
N GLY A 133 14.91 -15.56 1.58
CA GLY A 133 15.83 -16.05 0.54
C GLY A 133 15.25 -15.95 -0.87
N LEU A 134 14.48 -14.89 -1.15
CA LEU A 134 13.89 -14.63 -2.47
C LEU A 134 14.75 -13.63 -3.25
N ASP A 135 14.87 -13.83 -4.56
CA ASP A 135 15.53 -12.85 -5.44
C ASP A 135 14.70 -11.57 -5.48
N CYS A 136 15.31 -10.40 -5.31
CA CYS A 136 14.59 -9.13 -5.26
C CYS A 136 15.10 -8.14 -6.30
N THR A 137 14.20 -7.63 -7.14
CA THR A 137 14.47 -6.50 -8.06
C THR A 137 13.50 -5.35 -7.78
N VAL A 138 14.02 -4.18 -7.48
CA VAL A 138 13.22 -2.98 -7.22
C VAL A 138 13.42 -1.96 -8.33
N TYR A 139 12.35 -1.56 -9.00
CA TYR A 139 12.32 -0.50 -10.00
C TYR A 139 12.11 0.84 -9.32
N MET A 140 12.94 1.83 -9.63
CA MET A 140 12.86 3.16 -9.03
C MET A 140 13.17 4.23 -10.07
N GLY A 141 12.36 5.28 -10.12
CA GLY A 141 12.60 6.41 -11.01
C GLY A 141 13.96 7.04 -10.75
N LYS A 142 14.74 7.37 -11.78
CA LYS A 142 16.10 7.90 -11.61
C LYS A 142 16.12 9.17 -10.75
N VAL A 143 15.14 10.06 -10.92
CA VAL A 143 15.02 11.30 -10.11
C VAL A 143 14.77 10.96 -8.64
N ASP A 144 13.95 9.94 -8.38
CA ASP A 144 13.66 9.47 -7.02
C ASP A 144 14.89 8.79 -6.40
N MET A 145 15.66 8.02 -7.18
CA MET A 145 16.91 7.40 -6.72
C MET A 145 17.93 8.43 -6.24
N GLU A 146 18.12 9.51 -7.00
CA GLU A 146 19.04 10.59 -6.64
C GLU A 146 18.61 11.27 -5.32
N ARG A 147 17.30 11.56 -5.17
CA ARG A 147 16.74 12.19 -3.96
C ARG A 147 16.72 11.26 -2.74
N GLN A 148 16.64 9.96 -2.95
CA GLN A 148 16.45 8.95 -1.91
C GLN A 148 17.63 7.97 -1.84
N ALA A 149 18.84 8.44 -2.14
CA ALA A 149 20.07 7.65 -2.11
C ALA A 149 20.27 6.81 -0.83
N PRO A 150 19.91 7.28 0.39
CA PRO A 150 19.98 6.43 1.58
C PRO A 150 19.11 5.17 1.51
N ASN A 151 17.91 5.26 0.91
CA ASN A 151 17.02 4.10 0.75
C ASN A 151 17.49 3.18 -0.38
N VAL A 152 18.05 3.73 -1.47
CA VAL A 152 18.72 2.92 -2.51
C VAL A 152 19.81 2.06 -1.88
N ARG A 153 20.69 2.68 -1.08
CA ARG A 153 21.79 1.95 -0.43
C ARG A 153 21.29 0.89 0.55
N ARG A 154 20.22 1.16 1.30
CA ARG A 154 19.59 0.16 2.18
C ARG A 154 19.10 -1.06 1.41
N MET A 155 18.44 -0.86 0.27
CA MET A 155 17.97 -1.97 -0.57
C MET A 155 19.14 -2.82 -1.08
N GLU A 156 20.22 -2.20 -1.54
CA GLU A 156 21.43 -2.91 -1.99
C GLU A 156 22.10 -3.71 -0.86
N LEU A 157 22.18 -3.14 0.35
CA LEU A 157 22.74 -3.83 1.53
C LEU A 157 21.89 -5.04 1.94
N LEU A 158 20.60 -5.02 1.63
CA LEU A 158 19.68 -6.15 1.80
C LEU A 158 19.75 -7.17 0.64
N GLY A 159 20.63 -6.94 -0.35
CA GLY A 159 20.84 -7.85 -1.48
C GLY A 159 19.87 -7.64 -2.66
N ALA A 160 19.01 -6.62 -2.63
CA ALA A 160 18.12 -6.32 -3.74
C ALA A 160 18.86 -5.63 -4.90
N LYS A 161 18.51 -5.99 -6.13
CA LYS A 161 18.91 -5.25 -7.34
C LYS A 161 18.02 -4.03 -7.51
N VAL A 162 18.58 -2.82 -7.45
CA VAL A 162 17.84 -1.58 -7.70
C VAL A 162 18.04 -1.14 -9.16
N VAL A 163 16.95 -1.05 -9.93
CA VAL A 163 16.97 -0.74 -11.36
C VAL A 163 16.48 0.70 -11.60
N PRO A 164 17.33 1.58 -12.15
CA PRO A 164 16.92 2.95 -12.49
C PRO A 164 15.97 2.96 -13.68
N VAL A 165 14.85 3.65 -13.54
CA VAL A 165 13.91 3.94 -14.63
C VAL A 165 14.14 5.35 -15.12
N THR A 166 14.54 5.48 -16.39
CA THR A 166 14.88 6.75 -17.05
C THR A 166 13.83 7.24 -18.03
N ALA A 167 12.81 6.42 -18.32
CA ALA A 167 11.71 6.79 -19.20
C ALA A 167 10.82 7.87 -18.57
N GLY A 168 10.13 8.64 -19.42
CA GLY A 168 9.13 9.63 -19.00
C GLY A 168 9.67 10.65 -18.01
N GLN A 169 8.93 10.92 -16.94
CA GLN A 169 9.37 11.83 -15.87
C GLN A 169 10.40 11.18 -14.93
N ALA A 170 10.71 9.89 -15.12
CA ALA A 170 11.63 9.11 -14.29
C ALA A 170 11.26 9.14 -12.80
N THR A 171 9.97 8.94 -12.50
CA THR A 171 9.39 8.90 -11.14
C THR A 171 8.67 7.56 -10.87
N LEU A 172 7.98 7.47 -9.73
CA LEU A 172 7.16 6.30 -9.34
C LEU A 172 6.22 5.79 -10.46
N LYS A 173 5.60 6.67 -11.24
CA LYS A 173 4.66 6.26 -12.30
C LYS A 173 5.36 5.34 -13.31
N GLU A 174 6.52 5.77 -13.82
CA GLU A 174 7.29 4.97 -14.77
C GLU A 174 7.89 3.72 -14.13
N ALA A 175 8.26 3.78 -12.84
CA ALA A 175 8.72 2.61 -12.10
C ALA A 175 7.64 1.51 -12.04
N VAL A 176 6.37 1.86 -11.80
CA VAL A 176 5.25 0.88 -11.86
C VAL A 176 5.14 0.29 -13.26
N SER A 177 5.22 1.12 -14.31
CA SER A 177 5.10 0.65 -15.69
C SER A 177 6.22 -0.32 -16.08
N GLU A 178 7.47 -0.08 -15.65
CA GLU A 178 8.56 -1.04 -15.85
C GLU A 178 8.39 -2.32 -15.03
N ALA A 179 7.95 -2.23 -13.78
CA ALA A 179 7.67 -3.41 -12.96
C ALA A 179 6.57 -4.29 -13.60
N MET A 180 5.49 -3.69 -14.11
CA MET A 180 4.43 -4.43 -14.83
C MET A 180 4.94 -5.08 -16.13
N ARG A 181 5.84 -4.41 -16.86
CA ARG A 181 6.48 -4.98 -18.06
C ARG A 181 7.34 -6.20 -17.72
N ASP A 182 8.20 -6.10 -16.69
CA ASP A 182 8.97 -7.24 -16.20
C ASP A 182 8.04 -8.37 -15.76
N TRP A 183 7.01 -8.06 -14.98
CA TRP A 183 6.09 -9.08 -14.50
C TRP A 183 5.47 -9.88 -15.65
N THR A 184 4.99 -9.18 -16.68
CA THR A 184 4.42 -9.80 -17.89
C THR A 184 5.40 -10.76 -18.56
N ALA A 185 6.71 -10.42 -18.57
CA ALA A 185 7.74 -11.22 -19.20
C ALA A 185 8.28 -12.37 -18.32
N SER A 186 8.02 -12.35 -17.01
CA SER A 186 8.63 -13.30 -16.05
C SER A 186 7.64 -13.95 -15.08
N VAL A 187 6.34 -13.88 -15.39
CA VAL A 187 5.24 -14.21 -14.47
C VAL A 187 5.24 -15.65 -13.92
N GLU A 188 5.83 -16.58 -14.66
CA GLU A 188 5.93 -17.99 -14.23
C GLU A 188 6.70 -18.13 -12.91
N ASN A 189 7.79 -17.39 -12.73
CA ASN A 189 8.65 -17.47 -11.55
C ASN A 189 8.65 -16.20 -10.68
N THR A 190 8.06 -15.10 -11.17
CA THR A 190 8.06 -13.79 -10.50
C THR A 190 6.71 -13.46 -9.86
N HIS A 191 6.74 -13.03 -8.60
CA HIS A 191 5.62 -12.33 -7.95
C HIS A 191 5.88 -10.81 -7.91
N TYR A 192 4.85 -10.02 -8.20
CA TYR A 192 4.91 -8.56 -8.10
C TYR A 192 4.33 -8.11 -6.76
N ILE A 193 5.18 -7.61 -5.85
CA ILE A 193 4.73 -6.98 -4.61
C ILE A 193 4.43 -5.51 -4.88
N ILE A 194 3.17 -5.21 -5.16
CA ILE A 194 2.70 -3.83 -5.31
C ILE A 194 2.72 -3.07 -3.97
N GLY A 195 3.06 -1.77 -4.01
CA GLY A 195 3.35 -0.99 -2.81
C GLY A 195 2.20 -0.20 -2.20
N SER A 196 0.99 -0.26 -2.74
CA SER A 196 -0.18 0.44 -2.19
C SER A 196 -1.52 -0.19 -2.58
N ALA A 197 -2.62 0.32 -2.02
CA ALA A 197 -3.98 -0.15 -2.26
C ALA A 197 -4.52 0.37 -3.61
N LEU A 198 -3.78 0.05 -4.67
CA LEU A 198 -4.01 0.38 -6.06
C LEU A 198 -3.75 -0.87 -6.91
N GLY A 199 -3.82 -0.75 -8.23
CA GLY A 199 -3.61 -1.88 -9.13
C GLY A 199 -4.91 -2.64 -9.43
N SER A 200 -4.82 -3.56 -10.38
CA SER A 200 -5.91 -4.48 -10.69
C SER A 200 -6.28 -5.34 -9.48
N HIS A 201 -7.51 -5.80 -9.42
CA HIS A 201 -7.88 -6.91 -8.54
C HIS A 201 -6.88 -8.08 -8.70
N PRO A 202 -6.46 -8.78 -7.62
CA PRO A 202 -6.92 -8.66 -6.22
C PRO A 202 -6.17 -7.63 -5.36
N PHE A 203 -5.19 -6.91 -5.92
CA PHE A 203 -4.25 -6.10 -5.14
C PHE A 203 -4.89 -5.07 -4.19
N PRO A 204 -5.88 -4.23 -4.58
CA PRO A 204 -6.45 -3.25 -3.67
C PRO A 204 -7.08 -3.87 -2.41
N MET A 205 -7.76 -5.00 -2.57
CA MET A 205 -8.40 -5.74 -1.47
C MET A 205 -7.34 -6.40 -0.59
N MET A 206 -6.39 -7.11 -1.21
CA MET A 206 -5.32 -7.82 -0.51
C MET A 206 -4.42 -6.88 0.29
N VAL A 207 -3.97 -5.78 -0.32
CA VAL A 207 -3.11 -4.79 0.34
C VAL A 207 -3.84 -4.12 1.50
N ARG A 208 -5.14 -3.81 1.34
CA ARG A 208 -5.97 -3.29 2.43
C ARG A 208 -6.00 -4.27 3.60
N ASP A 209 -6.26 -5.54 3.34
CA ASP A 209 -6.39 -6.56 4.38
C ASP A 209 -5.09 -6.73 5.16
N PHE A 210 -3.93 -6.75 4.49
CA PHE A 210 -2.64 -6.77 5.18
C PHE A 210 -2.35 -5.49 5.98
N HIS A 211 -2.93 -4.34 5.61
CA HIS A 211 -2.83 -3.12 6.42
C HIS A 211 -3.94 -2.95 7.46
N LYS A 212 -5.00 -3.78 7.46
CA LYS A 212 -6.15 -3.66 8.36
C LYS A 212 -5.75 -3.72 9.84
N VAL A 213 -4.66 -4.42 10.14
CA VAL A 213 -4.07 -4.52 11.49
C VAL A 213 -3.83 -3.14 12.13
N ILE A 214 -3.54 -2.11 11.33
CA ILE A 214 -3.34 -0.72 11.80
C ILE A 214 -4.60 -0.22 12.52
N GLY A 215 -5.76 -0.33 11.88
CA GLY A 215 -7.03 0.12 12.43
C GLY A 215 -7.53 -0.78 13.56
N VAL A 216 -7.26 -2.10 13.50
CA VAL A 216 -7.70 -3.06 14.53
C VAL A 216 -7.03 -2.70 15.85
N GLU A 217 -5.71 -2.56 15.85
CA GLU A 217 -4.96 -2.15 17.02
C GLU A 217 -5.34 -0.74 17.47
N ALA A 218 -5.49 0.22 16.56
CA ALA A 218 -5.86 1.59 16.92
C ALA A 218 -7.22 1.65 17.63
N ARG A 219 -8.20 0.84 17.18
CA ARG A 219 -9.54 0.73 17.78
C ARG A 219 -9.47 0.15 19.19
N GLU A 220 -8.74 -0.94 19.38
CA GLU A 220 -8.54 -1.55 20.71
C GLU A 220 -7.84 -0.59 21.66
N GLN A 221 -6.78 0.07 21.18
CA GLN A 221 -5.96 0.98 21.98
C GLN A 221 -6.72 2.23 22.39
N VAL A 222 -7.48 2.86 21.49
CA VAL A 222 -8.24 4.09 21.82
C VAL A 222 -9.41 3.77 22.75
N LEU A 223 -10.09 2.64 22.59
CA LEU A 223 -11.13 2.20 23.52
C LEU A 223 -10.55 1.95 24.92
N LYS A 224 -9.36 1.36 25.01
CA LYS A 224 -8.65 1.16 26.28
C LYS A 224 -8.24 2.47 26.94
N GLN A 225 -7.76 3.46 26.17
CA GLN A 225 -7.22 4.72 26.70
C GLN A 225 -8.31 5.76 27.02
N GLU A 226 -9.38 5.82 26.21
CA GLU A 226 -10.41 6.87 26.28
C GLU A 226 -11.81 6.35 26.65
N GLY A 227 -12.03 5.04 26.67
CA GLY A 227 -13.35 4.43 26.93
C GLY A 227 -14.38 4.68 25.83
N ARG A 228 -13.97 5.20 24.66
CA ARG A 228 -14.83 5.57 23.54
C ARG A 228 -14.07 5.58 22.21
N LEU A 229 -14.82 5.57 21.12
CA LEU A 229 -14.28 5.70 19.76
C LEU A 229 -13.80 7.15 19.48
N PRO A 230 -12.85 7.33 18.53
CA PRO A 230 -12.37 8.65 18.14
C PRO A 230 -13.44 9.39 17.33
N SER A 231 -13.47 10.72 17.42
CA SER A 231 -14.40 11.53 16.62
C SER A 231 -13.94 11.74 15.18
N LEU A 232 -12.65 11.54 14.91
CA LEU A 232 -12.00 11.77 13.62
C LEU A 232 -10.77 10.88 13.47
N LEU A 233 -10.65 10.21 12.34
CA LEU A 233 -9.43 9.55 11.86
C LEU A 233 -8.85 10.37 10.71
N VAL A 234 -7.54 10.57 10.72
CA VAL A 234 -6.83 11.30 9.67
C VAL A 234 -5.65 10.47 9.18
N ALA A 235 -5.49 10.36 7.86
CA ALA A 235 -4.39 9.63 7.25
C ALA A 235 -3.99 10.25 5.89
N CYS A 236 -2.72 10.16 5.52
CA CYS A 236 -2.27 10.66 4.23
C CYS A 236 -2.63 9.69 3.08
N VAL A 237 -2.99 10.24 1.92
CA VAL A 237 -3.46 9.46 0.77
C VAL A 237 -2.52 9.70 -0.42
N GLY A 238 -1.53 8.81 -0.52
CA GLY A 238 -0.85 8.52 -1.78
C GLY A 238 -1.65 7.47 -2.56
N GLY A 239 -1.19 6.22 -2.60
CA GLY A 239 -2.03 5.11 -3.08
C GLY A 239 -3.10 4.64 -2.08
N GLY A 240 -3.11 5.17 -0.86
CA GLY A 240 -4.19 4.95 0.11
C GLY A 240 -4.02 3.77 1.07
N SER A 241 -2.91 3.02 1.01
CA SER A 241 -2.76 1.78 1.80
C SER A 241 -2.73 1.98 3.33
N ASN A 242 -2.06 3.02 3.84
CA ASN A 242 -2.10 3.35 5.28
C ASN A 242 -3.51 3.81 5.70
N ALA A 243 -4.12 4.67 4.87
CA ALA A 243 -5.40 5.27 5.15
C ALA A 243 -6.49 4.20 5.23
N ILE A 244 -6.59 3.32 4.22
CA ILE A 244 -7.58 2.25 4.24
C ILE A 244 -7.29 1.23 5.35
N GLY A 245 -6.02 0.97 5.67
CA GLY A 245 -5.65 0.13 6.82
C GLY A 245 -6.14 0.68 8.17
N LEU A 246 -6.03 1.99 8.37
CA LEU A 246 -6.55 2.68 9.56
C LEU A 246 -8.08 2.76 9.57
N PHE A 247 -8.68 3.10 8.42
CA PHE A 247 -10.12 3.40 8.32
C PHE A 247 -11.00 2.15 8.33
N HIS A 248 -10.52 1.05 7.74
CA HIS A 248 -11.36 -0.12 7.47
C HIS A 248 -12.09 -0.67 8.71
N PRO A 249 -11.47 -0.81 9.90
CA PRO A 249 -12.14 -1.30 11.11
C PRO A 249 -13.18 -0.35 11.72
N PHE A 250 -13.33 0.86 11.18
CA PHE A 250 -14.27 1.89 11.64
C PHE A 250 -15.35 2.23 10.59
N LEU A 251 -15.41 1.53 9.45
CA LEU A 251 -16.31 1.89 8.34
C LEU A 251 -17.80 1.87 8.73
N ASP A 252 -18.18 0.98 9.64
CA ASP A 252 -19.56 0.85 10.14
C ASP A 252 -19.85 1.81 11.32
N ASP A 253 -18.83 2.46 11.88
CA ASP A 253 -18.95 3.38 13.01
C ASP A 253 -19.32 4.79 12.50
N THR A 254 -20.61 5.03 12.23
CA THR A 254 -21.12 6.30 11.66
C THR A 254 -20.79 7.58 12.44
N SER A 255 -20.41 7.45 13.72
CA SER A 255 -19.96 8.55 14.58
C SER A 255 -18.49 8.94 14.35
N VAL A 256 -17.71 8.10 13.65
CA VAL A 256 -16.28 8.29 13.39
C VAL A 256 -16.09 8.91 12.01
N ARG A 257 -15.71 10.19 11.97
CA ARG A 257 -15.37 10.84 10.70
C ARG A 257 -14.00 10.36 10.20
N MET A 258 -13.82 10.31 8.89
CA MET A 258 -12.55 9.91 8.27
C MET A 258 -12.11 10.96 7.25
N VAL A 259 -10.86 11.41 7.34
CA VAL A 259 -10.28 12.41 6.44
C VAL A 259 -8.98 11.87 5.83
N GLY A 260 -9.01 11.69 4.51
CA GLY A 260 -7.81 11.42 3.71
C GLY A 260 -7.16 12.73 3.24
N VAL A 261 -5.85 12.86 3.43
CA VAL A 261 -5.09 14.06 3.07
C VAL A 261 -4.16 13.76 1.89
N GLU A 262 -4.44 14.32 0.71
CA GLU A 262 -3.57 14.21 -0.48
C GLU A 262 -2.49 15.33 -0.51
N ALA A 263 -1.43 15.12 -1.29
CA ALA A 263 -0.34 16.10 -1.39
C ALA A 263 -0.74 17.30 -2.26
N GLY A 264 -0.88 18.47 -1.62
CA GLY A 264 -1.19 19.74 -2.27
C GLY A 264 -0.03 20.37 -3.05
N GLY A 265 1.20 19.86 -2.91
CA GLY A 265 2.39 20.38 -3.58
C GLY A 265 2.57 21.88 -3.37
N ASP A 266 2.81 22.63 -4.44
CA ASP A 266 2.96 24.11 -4.37
C ASP A 266 1.61 24.85 -4.35
N GLY A 267 0.50 24.11 -4.31
CA GLY A 267 -0.87 24.57 -4.46
C GLY A 267 -1.62 23.71 -5.48
N ILE A 268 -2.96 23.81 -5.50
CA ILE A 268 -3.82 23.13 -6.50
C ILE A 268 -3.72 23.87 -7.85
N MET A 269 -2.51 23.87 -8.40
CA MET A 269 -2.14 24.43 -9.69
C MET A 269 -1.76 23.30 -10.64
N PRO A 270 -2.12 23.37 -11.93
CA PRO A 270 -1.80 22.33 -12.90
C PRO A 270 -0.34 21.87 -12.81
N LYS A 271 -0.13 20.55 -12.75
CA LYS A 271 1.19 19.88 -12.72
C LYS A 271 2.05 20.14 -11.47
N ARG A 272 1.52 20.79 -10.42
CA ARG A 272 2.26 21.12 -9.18
C ARG A 272 1.67 20.53 -7.90
N HIS A 273 0.77 19.55 -8.01
CA HIS A 273 0.21 18.79 -6.89
C HIS A 273 -0.05 17.33 -7.29
N ALA A 274 -0.38 16.50 -6.30
CA ALA A 274 -0.83 15.11 -6.50
C ALA A 274 -2.24 14.85 -5.91
N ALA A 275 -3.01 15.91 -5.63
CA ALA A 275 -4.39 15.83 -5.15
C ALA A 275 -5.40 15.47 -6.26
N ARG A 276 -5.62 14.17 -6.50
CA ARG A 276 -6.49 13.66 -7.58
C ARG A 276 -7.97 13.88 -7.30
N PHE A 277 -8.39 14.03 -6.04
CA PHE A 277 -9.79 14.31 -5.71
C PHE A 277 -10.14 15.80 -5.87
N GLN A 278 -9.16 16.69 -6.03
CA GLN A 278 -9.34 18.15 -6.18
C GLN A 278 -9.31 18.63 -7.65
N GLY A 279 -9.81 17.81 -8.59
CA GLY A 279 -9.86 18.17 -10.01
C GLY A 279 -9.50 17.04 -10.98
N GLY A 280 -9.26 15.82 -10.49
CA GLY A 280 -9.02 14.67 -11.35
C GLY A 280 -10.27 14.20 -12.10
N LYS A 281 -10.04 13.40 -13.15
CA LYS A 281 -11.08 12.72 -13.92
C LYS A 281 -11.01 11.22 -13.64
N LEU A 282 -12.14 10.52 -13.81
CA LEU A 282 -12.17 9.07 -13.71
C LEU A 282 -11.52 8.47 -14.96
N GLY A 283 -10.56 7.57 -14.77
CA GLY A 283 -9.86 6.90 -15.86
C GLY A 283 -9.29 5.56 -15.43
N VAL A 284 -8.58 4.91 -16.33
CA VAL A 284 -7.90 3.64 -16.08
C VAL A 284 -6.40 3.87 -16.08
N LEU A 285 -5.73 3.49 -15.01
CA LEU A 285 -4.28 3.55 -14.89
C LEU A 285 -3.80 2.33 -14.11
N GLN A 286 -2.72 1.70 -14.58
CA GLN A 286 -2.05 0.61 -13.85
C GLN A 286 -3.03 -0.50 -13.42
N GLY A 287 -3.90 -0.94 -14.34
CA GLY A 287 -4.80 -2.07 -14.08
C GLY A 287 -6.12 -1.75 -13.38
N THR A 288 -6.37 -0.49 -13.00
CA THR A 288 -7.54 -0.12 -12.19
C THR A 288 -8.24 1.15 -12.64
N LYS A 289 -9.56 1.17 -12.50
CA LYS A 289 -10.38 2.36 -12.72
C LYS A 289 -10.43 3.22 -11.46
N THR A 290 -9.82 4.40 -11.53
CA THR A 290 -9.63 5.30 -10.38
C THR A 290 -9.57 6.77 -10.80
N TRP A 291 -9.47 7.67 -9.83
CA TRP A 291 -9.28 9.10 -10.08
C TRP A 291 -7.84 9.40 -10.48
N LEU A 292 -7.70 10.16 -11.57
CA LEU A 292 -6.42 10.50 -12.17
C LEU A 292 -6.34 12.01 -12.40
N LEU A 293 -5.16 12.58 -12.21
CA LEU A 293 -4.83 13.87 -12.79
C LEU A 293 -4.46 13.60 -14.24
N VAL A 294 -5.24 14.15 -15.17
CA VAL A 294 -4.99 14.03 -16.60
C VAL A 294 -5.23 15.39 -17.24
N ASP A 295 -4.52 15.67 -18.33
CA ASP A 295 -4.82 16.82 -19.18
C ASP A 295 -6.09 16.57 -20.02
N ASP A 296 -6.38 17.49 -20.94
CA ASP A 296 -7.59 17.43 -21.77
C ASP A 296 -7.54 16.33 -22.83
N ASP A 297 -6.34 15.88 -23.21
CA ASP A 297 -6.12 14.75 -24.11
C ASP A 297 -6.15 13.40 -23.35
N GLY A 298 -6.36 13.43 -22.03
CA GLY A 298 -6.41 12.25 -21.17
C GLY A 298 -5.03 11.70 -20.79
N GLN A 299 -3.95 12.44 -21.06
CA GLN A 299 -2.60 12.06 -20.65
C GLN A 299 -2.36 12.41 -19.19
N ASN A 300 -1.83 11.44 -18.44
CA ASN A 300 -1.49 11.58 -17.02
C ASN A 300 -0.09 12.13 -16.84
#